data_AF-A0A1G7JTQ0-F1
#
_entry.id   AF-A0A1G7JTQ0-F1
#
_cell.length_a   1.000
_cell.length_b   1.000
_cell.length_c   1.000
_cell.angle_alpha   90.00
_cell.angle_beta   90.00
_cell.angle_gamma   90.00
#
_symmetry.space_group_name_H-M   'P 1'
#
loop_
_entity.id
_entity.type
_entity.pdbx_description
1 polymer ?
#
loop_
_entity_poly.entity_id
_entity_poly.type
_entity_poly.pdbx_seq_one_letter_code
_entity_poly.pdbx_strand_id
1 'polypeptide(L)' 'MGRGDIKTKKGKISNGSFGKSRPAKPKKAAAAKAEKKA' A
#
# COMPACT_ATOMS: atom_id res chain seq x y z
N MET A 1 4.83 7.40 -9.33
CA MET A 1 3.72 6.57 -9.85
C MET A 1 2.39 7.22 -9.47
N GLY A 2 1.57 7.55 -10.47
CA GLY A 2 0.36 8.37 -10.30
C GLY A 2 -0.86 7.59 -9.79
N ARG A 3 -2.04 8.23 -9.86
CA ARG A 3 -3.32 7.62 -9.47
C ARG A 3 -3.79 6.49 -10.42
N GLY A 4 -3.26 6.42 -11.64
CA GLY A 4 -3.61 5.37 -12.60
C GLY A 4 -2.84 4.05 -12.42
N ASP A 5 -1.78 4.03 -11.61
CA ASP A 5 -0.95 2.83 -11.49
C ASP A 5 -1.45 1.88 -10.40
N ILE A 6 -2.23 0.88 -10.80
CA ILE A 6 -2.90 -0.13 -9.96
C ILE A 6 -1.89 -0.96 -9.13
N LYS A 7 -0.62 -1.01 -9.51
CA LYS A 7 0.39 -1.75 -8.72
C LYS A 7 0.75 -0.99 -7.44
N THR A 8 0.59 0.33 -7.43
CA THR A 8 0.98 1.19 -6.31
C THR A 8 -0.12 1.39 -5.28
N LYS A 9 0.28 1.75 -4.04
CA LYS A 9 -0.67 2.13 -2.98
C LYS A 9 -1.58 3.28 -3.44
N LYS A 10 -1.04 4.28 -4.15
CA LYS A 10 -1.80 5.45 -4.63
C LYS A 10 -2.82 5.09 -5.70
N GLY A 11 -2.46 4.24 -6.68
CA GLY A 11 -3.42 3.78 -7.68
C GLY A 11 -4.46 2.82 -7.12
N LYS A 12 -4.09 1.95 -6.16
CA LYS A 12 -5.06 1.14 -5.41
C LYS A 12 -6.02 1.97 -4.55
N ILE A 13 -5.59 3.13 -4.04
CA ILE A 13 -6.48 4.08 -3.37
C ILE A 13 -7.49 4.64 -4.37
N SER A 14 -7.00 5.13 -5.50
CA SER A 14 -7.84 5.73 -6.54
C SER A 14 -8.85 4.75 -7.15
N ASN A 15 -8.45 3.48 -7.31
CA ASN A 15 -9.30 2.44 -7.90
C ASN A 15 -10.14 1.66 -6.88
N GLY A 16 -10.07 2.01 -5.58
CA GLY A 16 -10.84 1.33 -4.53
C GLY A 16 -10.45 -0.13 -4.24
N SER A 17 -9.43 -0.68 -4.89
CA SER A 17 -9.06 -2.10 -4.76
C SER A 17 -7.98 -2.35 -3.69
N PHE A 18 -7.93 -3.59 -3.20
CA PHE A 18 -6.94 -4.04 -2.21
C PHE A 18 -5.85 -4.92 -2.85
N GLY A 19 -4.79 -5.22 -2.10
CA GLY A 19 -3.81 -6.25 -2.42
C GLY A 19 -2.48 -5.99 -1.74
N LYS A 20 -1.37 -6.50 -2.29
CA LYS A 20 -0.06 -6.48 -1.62
C LYS A 20 0.37 -5.09 -1.14
N SER A 21 0.20 -4.05 -1.97
CA SER A 21 0.58 -2.66 -1.66
C SER A 21 -0.47 -1.88 -0.86
N ARG A 22 -1.75 -2.30 -0.84
CA ARG A 22 -2.83 -1.72 -0.04
C ARG A 22 -3.67 -2.85 0.59
N PRO A 23 -3.25 -3.42 1.73
CA PRO A 23 -3.97 -4.51 2.38
C PRO A 23 -5.27 -4.01 3.02
N ALA A 24 -6.31 -4.86 3.06
CA ALA A 24 -7.61 -4.51 3.64
C ALA A 24 -7.60 -4.46 5.18
N LYS A 25 -6.79 -5.32 5.80
CA LYS A 25 -6.52 -5.30 7.24
C LYS A 25 -5.05 -4.93 7.45
N PRO A 26 -4.71 -4.10 8.44
CA PRO A 26 -3.32 -3.85 8.79
C PRO A 26 -2.72 -5.20 9.20
N LYS A 27 -1.78 -5.71 8.39
CA LYS A 27 -1.00 -6.89 8.80
C LYS A 27 -0.16 -6.47 9.99
N LYS A 28 -0.22 -7.23 11.10
CA LYS A 28 0.63 -7.04 12.31
C LYS A 28 2.13 -6.86 11.99
N ALA A 29 2.59 -7.31 10.82
CA ALA A 29 3.96 -7.16 10.33
C ALA A 29 4.28 -5.82 9.63
N ALA A 30 3.29 -4.96 9.34
CA ALA A 30 3.52 -3.68 8.65
C ALA A 30 4.02 -2.56 9.58
N ALA A 31 3.91 -2.73 10.90
CA ALA A 31 4.56 -1.86 11.88
C ALA A 31 6.09 -2.01 11.83
N ALA A 32 6.62 -3.15 11.39
CA ALA A 32 8.06 -3.44 11.41
C ALA A 32 8.85 -2.86 10.21
N LYS A 33 8.22 -2.15 9.28
CA LYS A 33 8.91 -1.57 8.11
C LYS A 33 8.71 -0.06 7.92
N ALA A 34 8.12 0.63 8.91
CA ALA A 34 8.13 2.08 8.95
C ALA A 34 9.42 2.66 9.60
N GLU A 35 10.23 1.82 10.29
CA GLU A 35 11.43 2.26 11.00
C GLU A 35 12.76 2.01 10.28
N LYS A 36 12.76 1.52 9.04
CA LYS A 36 14.00 1.47 8.25
C LYS A 36 13.79 2.06 6.87
N LYS A 37 14.00 3.38 6.76
CA LYS A 37 15.10 3.94 5.96
C LYS A 37 15.18 5.46 6.12
N ALA A 38 16.29 5.87 6.76
CA ALA A 38 16.99 7.17 6.73
C ALA A 38 16.26 8.40 7.29
#